data_AF-A0A822D9S4-F1
#
_entry.id   AF-A0A822D9S4-F1
#
_cell.length_a   1.000
_cell.length_b   1.000
_cell.length_c   1.000
_cell.angle_alpha   90.00
_cell.angle_beta   90.00
_cell.angle_gamma   90.00
#
_symmetry.space_group_name_H-M   'P 1'
#
loop_
_entity.id
_entity.type
_entity.pdbx_description
1 polymer ?
#
loop_
_entity_poly.entity_id
_entity_poly.type
_entity_poly.pdbx_seq_one_letter_code
_entity_poly.pdbx_strand_id
1 'polypeptide(L)' 'MSDVERAIMPGITHWQHPRFHAYFPAGNSYPSILGEMLSAGLGIVGFSWAASPACTELETIMLDWI' A
#
# COMPACT_ATOMS: atom_id res chain seq x y z
N MET A 1 18.65 -6.35 -6.82
CA MET A 1 18.12 -5.81 -5.55
C MET A 1 19.15 -5.76 -4.42
N SER A 2 20.45 -5.92 -4.72
CA SER A 2 21.51 -6.14 -3.72
C SER A 2 21.60 -5.01 -2.67
N ASP A 3 21.41 -3.75 -3.09
CA ASP A 3 21.47 -2.64 -2.14
C ASP A 3 20.31 -2.63 -1.14
N VAL A 4 19.11 -3.06 -1.52
CA VAL A 4 17.97 -3.18 -0.59
C VAL A 4 18.27 -4.25 0.45
N GLU A 5 18.75 -5.41 0.01
CA GLU A 5 19.10 -6.53 0.89
C GLU A 5 20.22 -6.18 1.86
N ARG A 6 21.20 -5.39 1.43
CA ARG A 6 22.37 -5.04 2.24
C ARG A 6 22.12 -3.83 3.15
N ALA A 7 21.46 -2.79 2.65
CA ALA A 7 21.35 -1.52 3.36
C ALA A 7 20.02 -1.36 4.12
N ILE A 8 18.94 -1.97 3.64
CA ILE A 8 17.59 -1.76 4.19
C ILE A 8 17.13 -2.94 5.03
N MET A 9 17.20 -4.17 4.48
CA MET A 9 16.67 -5.37 5.14
C MET A 9 17.23 -5.64 6.55
N PRO A 10 18.52 -5.42 6.86
CA PRO A 10 19.03 -5.70 8.20
C PRO A 10 18.45 -4.77 9.29
N GLY A 11 17.98 -3.57 8.89
CA GLY A 11 17.40 -2.58 9.80
C GLY A 11 15.87 -2.53 9.78
N ILE A 12 15.20 -3.33 8.94
CA ILE A 12 13.75 -3.26 8.80
C ILE A 12 13.05 -3.87 10.01
N THR A 13 12.04 -3.19 10.53
CA THR A 13 11.16 -3.76 11.56
C THR A 13 10.12 -4.66 10.89
N HIS A 14 10.08 -5.93 11.26
CA HIS A 14 9.15 -6.90 10.68
C HIS A 14 7.76 -6.83 11.34
N TRP A 15 6.99 -5.80 10.99
CA TRP A 15 5.66 -5.51 11.53
C TRP A 15 4.62 -6.63 11.36
N GLN A 16 4.81 -7.51 10.37
CA GLN A 16 3.90 -8.64 10.10
C GLN A 16 4.36 -9.95 10.75
N HIS A 17 5.49 -9.95 11.47
CA HIS A 17 5.97 -11.17 12.12
C HIS A 17 5.02 -11.57 13.27
N PRO A 18 4.62 -12.85 13.40
CA PRO A 18 3.62 -13.28 14.40
C PRO A 18 4.06 -13.10 15.87
N ARG A 19 5.35 -12.86 16.09
CA ARG A 19 5.96 -12.55 17.41
C ARG A 19 6.21 -11.06 17.66
N PHE A 20 5.71 -10.16 16.81
CA PHE A 20 5.82 -8.72 17.01
C PHE A 20 4.67 -8.22 17.89
N HIS A 21 4.97 -7.80 19.11
CA HIS A 21 3.98 -7.38 20.12
C HIS A 21 4.20 -5.96 20.68
N ALA A 22 5.04 -5.15 20.02
CA ALA A 22 5.32 -3.78 20.46
C ALA A 22 4.19 -2.80 20.12
N TYR A 23 3.48 -3.03 19.01
CA TYR A 23 2.43 -2.17 18.47
C TYR A 23 1.39 -3.00 17.70
N PHE A 24 0.30 -2.35 17.27
CA PHE A 24 -0.66 -2.95 16.34
C PHE A 24 0.04 -3.36 15.03
N PRO A 25 -0.32 -4.54 14.46
CA PRO A 25 0.29 -5.02 13.22
C PRO A 25 -0.07 -4.11 12.05
N ALA A 26 0.82 -4.03 11.05
CA ALA A 26 0.71 -3.13 9.90
C ALA A 26 -0.46 -3.41 8.93
N GLY A 27 -1.43 -4.28 9.27
CA GLY A 27 -2.75 -4.37 8.62
C GLY A 27 -2.81 -4.72 7.12
N ASN A 28 -1.70 -4.92 6.41
CA ASN A 28 -1.71 -5.11 4.96
C ASN A 28 -2.30 -6.47 4.57
N SER A 29 -3.38 -6.46 3.82
CA SER A 29 -3.99 -7.63 3.22
C SER A 29 -3.37 -7.92 1.83
N TYR A 30 -3.53 -9.15 1.34
CA TYR A 30 -3.08 -9.50 -0.01
C TYR A 30 -3.69 -8.61 -1.12
N PRO A 31 -5.01 -8.32 -1.12
CA PRO A 31 -5.60 -7.37 -2.08
C PRO A 31 -5.04 -5.94 -1.97
N SER A 32 -4.71 -5.48 -0.76
CA SER A 32 -4.12 -4.14 -0.56
C SER A 32 -2.75 -4.02 -1.23
N ILE A 33 -1.89 -5.04 -1.10
CA ILE A 33 -0.57 -5.05 -1.77
C ILE A 33 -0.74 -5.06 -3.29
N LEU A 34 -1.66 -5.87 -3.82
CA LEU A 34 -1.93 -5.89 -5.27
C LEU A 34 -2.48 -4.55 -5.77
N GLY A 35 -3.37 -3.91 -5.01
CA GLY A 35 -3.89 -2.58 -5.33
C GLY A 35 -2.79 -1.53 -5.44
N GLU A 36 -1.85 -1.53 -4.48
CA GLU A 36 -0.68 -0.64 -4.50
C GLU A 36 0.20 -0.90 -5.73
N MET A 37 0.53 -2.17 -6.02
CA MET A 37 1.34 -2.53 -7.20
C MET A 37 0.65 -2.12 -8.52
N LEU A 38 -0.66 -2.30 -8.62
CA LEU A 38 -1.44 -1.91 -9.79
C LEU A 38 -1.47 -0.39 -9.95
N SER A 39 -1.75 0.34 -8.86
CA SER A 39 -1.76 1.81 -8.83
C SER A 39 -0.41 2.39 -9.26
N ALA A 40 0.68 1.86 -8.70
CA ALA A 40 2.04 2.25 -9.05
C ALA A 40 2.39 1.90 -10.51
N GLY A 41 2.00 0.71 -10.99
CA GLY A 41 2.25 0.29 -12.37
C GLY A 41 1.51 1.11 -13.42
N LEU A 42 0.32 1.63 -13.08
CA LEU A 42 -0.47 2.52 -13.92
C LEU A 42 -0.09 4.00 -13.77
N GLY A 43 0.76 4.35 -12.79
CA GLY A 43 1.17 5.73 -12.52
C GLY A 43 -0.01 6.63 -12.11
N ILE A 44 -0.94 6.10 -11.32
CA ILE A 44 -2.17 6.81 -10.92
C ILE A 44 -1.82 8.04 -10.08
N VAL A 45 -2.46 9.18 -10.42
CA VAL A 45 -2.32 10.44 -9.69
C VAL A 45 -3.71 10.95 -9.28
N GLY A 46 -4.07 10.76 -8.01
CA GLY A 46 -5.42 10.99 -7.49
C GLY A 46 -5.70 12.36 -6.86
N PHE A 47 -4.90 13.41 -7.13
CA PHE A 47 -5.13 14.72 -6.47
C PHE A 47 -6.35 15.49 -7.00
N SER A 48 -6.86 15.11 -8.18
CA SER A 48 -8.08 15.69 -8.75
C SER A 48 -8.77 14.69 -9.68
N TRP A 49 -10.08 14.87 -9.85
CA TRP A 49 -10.86 14.05 -10.77
C TRP A 49 -10.30 14.10 -12.20
N ALA A 50 -9.88 15.28 -12.68
CA ALA A 50 -9.31 15.43 -14.03
C ALA A 50 -7.97 14.68 -14.22
N ALA A 51 -7.21 14.48 -13.14
CA ALA A 51 -5.95 13.74 -13.19
C ALA A 51 -6.17 12.21 -13.18
N SER A 52 -7.20 11.72 -12.49
CA SER A 52 -7.58 10.31 -12.51
C SER A 52 -9.05 10.09 -12.16
N PRO A 53 -9.95 10.10 -13.16
CA PRO A 53 -11.39 9.91 -12.96
C PRO A 53 -11.70 8.57 -12.28
N ALA A 54 -11.12 7.48 -12.80
CA ALA A 54 -11.35 6.13 -12.29
C ALA A 54 -10.87 5.94 -10.85
N CYS A 55 -9.75 6.54 -10.45
CA CYS A 55 -9.29 6.49 -9.06
C CYS A 55 -10.25 7.24 -8.12
N THR A 56 -10.70 8.42 -8.55
CA THR A 56 -11.62 9.27 -7.75
C THR A 56 -13.01 8.62 -7.62
N GLU A 57 -13.50 7.99 -8.69
CA GLU A 57 -14.75 7.22 -8.68
C GLU A 57 -14.63 5.97 -7.79
N LEU A 58 -13.51 5.24 -7.86
CA LEU A 58 -13.26 4.10 -6.98
C LEU A 58 -13.21 4.52 -5.51
N GLU A 59 -12.57 5.63 -5.19
CA GLU A 59 -12.58 6.21 -3.84
C GLU A 59 -14.01 6.50 -3.37
N THR A 60 -14.85 7.08 -4.23
CA THR A 60 -16.27 7.33 -3.92
C THR A 60 -17.03 6.03 -3.64
N ILE A 61 -16.83 4.98 -4.43
CA ILE A 61 -17.45 3.66 -4.22
C ILE A 61 -17.00 3.05 -2.87
N MET A 62 -15.72 3.15 -2.53
CA MET A 62 -15.20 2.63 -1.26
C MET A 62 -15.76 3.39 -0.06
N LEU A 63 -15.93 4.71 -0.16
CA LEU A 63 -16.54 5.52 0.90
C LEU A 63 -18.04 5.25 1.06
N ASP A 64 -18.75 4.94 -0.01
CA ASP A 64 -20.17 4.54 0.05
C ASP A 64 -20.37 3.18 0.74
N TRP A 65 -19.35 2.31 0.72
CA TRP A 65 -19.39 1.00 1.39
C TRP A 65 -19.17 1.08 2.91
N ILE A 66 -18.67 2.19 3.44
CA ILE A 66 -18.39 2.40 4.88
C ILE A 66 -19.60 3.03 5.56
#